data_AF-A0A381YT79-F1
#
_entry.id   AF-A0A381YT79-F1
#
_cell.length_a   1.000
_cell.length_b   1.000
_cell.length_c   1.000
_cell.angle_alpha   90.00
_cell.angle_beta   90.00
_cell.angle_gamma   90.00
#
_symmetry.space_group_name_H-M   'P 1'
#
loop_
_entity.id
_entity.type
_entity.pdbx_description
1 polymer ?
#
loop_
_entity_poly.entity_id
_entity_poly.type
_entity_poly.pdbx_seq_one_letter_code
_entity_poly.pdbx_strand_id
1 'polypeptide(L)'
;MSVFTKLNSVINEKGAAYVVLIDPDRKNEDSLETYVESANNSNVDALFVGGSLMMDGKCKDRVKRIKDVSNVPVIFFPGGVG
;
A
#
# COMPACT_ATOMS: atom_id res chain seq x y z
N MET A 1 8.72 -6.94 15.34
CA MET A 1 9.31 -5.66 14.88
C MET A 1 8.19 -4.77 14.36
N SER A 2 8.17 -3.48 14.67
CA SER A 2 7.14 -2.56 14.13
C SER A 2 7.43 -2.19 12.68
N VAL A 3 6.41 -1.77 11.91
CA VAL A 3 6.60 -1.24 10.55
C VAL A 3 7.52 -0.02 10.55
N PHE A 4 7.39 0.86 11.55
CA PHE A 4 8.27 2.02 11.73
C PHE A 4 9.74 1.62 11.88
N THR A 5 10.04 0.66 12.75
CA THR A 5 11.42 0.19 12.96
C THR A 5 11.99 -0.46 11.70
N LYS A 6 11.17 -1.22 10.94
CA LYS A 6 11.57 -1.82 9.67
C LYS A 6 11.97 -0.76 8.65
N LEU A 7 11.14 0.27 8.45
CA LEU A 7 11.41 1.34 7.49
C LEU A 7 12.65 2.17 7.86
N ASN A 8 12.87 2.43 9.15
CA ASN A 8 14.11 3.09 9.58
C ASN A 8 15.37 2.25 9.29
N SER A 9 15.30 0.91 9.45
CA SER A 9 16.41 0.02 9.07
C SER A 9 16.72 0.13 7.58
N VAL A 10 15.68 0.08 6.74
CA VAL A 10 15.81 0.22 5.28
C VAL A 10 16.48 1.54 4.92
N ILE A 11 16.04 2.66 5.51
CA ILE A 11 16.62 3.98 5.25
C ILE A 11 18.09 4.03 5.67
N ASN A 12 18.43 3.46 6.83
CA ASN A 12 19.81 3.41 7.31
C ASN A 12 20.72 2.56 6.41
N GLU A 13 20.20 1.46 5.84
CA GLU A 13 20.97 0.51 5.03
C GLU A 13 21.06 0.92 3.55
N LYS A 14 19.96 1.42 2.97
CA LYS A 14 19.83 1.72 1.53
C LYS A 14 19.87 3.22 1.21
N GLY A 15 19.79 4.09 2.21
CA GLY A 15 19.70 5.55 2.07
C GLY A 15 18.29 6.10 1.85
N ALA A 16 17.34 5.28 1.38
CA ALA A 16 15.94 5.63 1.21
C ALA A 16 15.04 4.38 1.21
N ALA A 17 13.75 4.57 1.50
CA ALA A 17 12.73 3.54 1.33
C ALA A 17 11.91 3.81 0.06
N TYR A 18 11.68 2.77 -0.74
CA TYR A 18 10.80 2.83 -1.90
C TYR A 18 9.39 2.40 -1.51
N VAL A 19 8.43 3.33 -1.59
CA VAL A 19 7.04 3.10 -1.19
C VAL A 19 6.11 3.38 -2.36
N VAL A 20 5.18 2.46 -2.62
CA VAL A 20 4.17 2.59 -3.69
C VAL A 20 2.82 2.91 -3.08
N LEU A 21 2.13 3.92 -3.64
CA LEU A 21 0.76 4.26 -3.26
C LEU A 21 -0.23 3.54 -4.19
N ILE A 22 -1.14 2.78 -3.60
CA ILE A 22 -2.26 2.11 -4.28
C ILE A 22 -3.58 2.75 -3.83
N ASP A 23 -4.35 3.24 -4.80
CA ASP A 23 -5.67 3.81 -4.59
C ASP A 23 -6.74 2.70 -4.70
N PRO A 24 -7.42 2.28 -3.61
CA PRO A 24 -8.44 1.24 -3.62
C PRO A 24 -9.82 1.79 -4.05
N ASP A 25 -9.82 2.56 -5.13
CA ASP A 25 -11.01 3.10 -5.78
C ASP A 25 -11.65 2.03 -6.69
N ARG A 26 -12.96 2.18 -6.96
CA ARG A 26 -13.75 1.27 -7.81
C ARG A 26 -13.16 1.13 -9.20
N LYS A 27 -12.62 2.23 -9.74
CA LYS A 27 -11.98 2.24 -11.06
C LYS A 27 -10.79 1.27 -11.16
N ASN A 28 -10.22 0.86 -10.03
CA ASN A 28 -9.06 -0.02 -9.96
C ASN A 28 -9.41 -1.47 -9.57
N GLU A 29 -10.68 -1.80 -9.31
CA GLU A 29 -11.12 -3.08 -8.69
C GLU A 29 -10.53 -4.32 -9.38
N ASP A 30 -10.46 -4.31 -10.73
CA ASP A 30 -9.93 -5.42 -11.53
C ASP A 30 -8.39 -5.44 -11.65
N SER A 31 -7.72 -4.31 -11.37
CA SER A 31 -6.27 -4.15 -11.53
C SER A 31 -5.50 -4.17 -10.20
N LEU A 32 -6.19 -4.16 -9.06
CA LEU A 32 -5.56 -4.12 -7.74
C LEU A 32 -4.58 -5.26 -7.50
N GLU A 33 -4.95 -6.50 -7.83
CA GLU A 33 -4.07 -7.66 -7.65
C GLU A 33 -2.81 -7.52 -8.50
N THR A 34 -2.94 -7.14 -9.78
CA THR A 34 -1.81 -6.91 -10.69
C THR A 34 -0.86 -5.83 -10.16
N TYR A 35 -1.38 -4.76 -9.55
CA TYR A 35 -0.54 -3.72 -8.95
C TYR A 35 0.23 -4.24 -7.75
N VAL A 36 -0.41 -5.04 -6.89
CA VAL A 36 0.26 -5.64 -5.73
C VAL A 36 1.28 -6.69 -6.15
N GLU A 37 0.98 -7.53 -7.14
CA GLU A 37 1.92 -8.49 -7.71
C GLU A 37 3.14 -7.78 -8.33
N SER A 38 2.92 -6.71 -9.07
CA SER A 38 4.01 -5.90 -9.63
C SER A 38 4.89 -5.31 -8.52
N ALA A 39 4.28 -4.83 -7.43
CA ALA A 39 5.01 -4.32 -6.27
C ALA A 39 5.76 -5.43 -5.52
N ASN A 40 5.17 -6.62 -5.37
CA ASN A 40 5.80 -7.79 -4.74
C ASN A 40 7.03 -8.27 -5.52
N ASN A 41 6.97 -8.21 -6.85
CA ASN A 41 8.08 -8.58 -7.73
C ASN A 41 9.12 -7.46 -7.88
N SER A 42 8.89 -6.31 -7.25
CA SER A 42 9.77 -5.16 -7.23
C SER A 42 10.43 -5.01 -5.86
N ASN A 43 11.51 -4.24 -5.77
CA ASN A 43 12.18 -3.94 -4.50
C ASN A 43 11.43 -2.87 -3.67
N VAL A 44 10.10 -2.95 -3.62
CA VAL A 44 9.25 -2.07 -2.82
C VAL A 44 9.42 -2.43 -1.34
N ASP A 45 9.58 -1.43 -0.47
CA ASP A 45 9.77 -1.64 0.96
C ASP A 45 8.46 -1.60 1.75
N ALA A 46 7.44 -0.90 1.23
CA ALA A 46 6.08 -0.85 1.77
C ALA A 46 5.05 -0.40 0.72
N LEU A 47 3.78 -0.74 0.96
CA LEU A 47 2.63 -0.21 0.24
C LEU A 47 1.89 0.81 1.09
N PHE A 48 1.62 1.96 0.52
CA PHE A 48 0.58 2.87 1.01
C PHE A 48 -0.73 2.52 0.34
N VAL A 49 -1.81 2.48 1.12
CA VAL A 49 -3.17 2.27 0.61
C VAL A 49 -4.01 3.48 0.99
N GLY A 50 -4.34 4.30 0.00
CA GLY A 50 -4.71 5.69 0.20
C GLY A 50 -5.18 6.37 -1.09
N GLY A 51 -6.03 7.39 -0.98
CA GLY A 51 -6.61 8.08 -2.13
C GLY A 51 -7.46 9.29 -1.74
N SER A 52 -7.94 10.04 -2.73
CA SER A 52 -8.67 11.31 -2.55
C SER A 52 -10.06 11.16 -1.94
N LEU A 53 -10.81 10.09 -2.28
CA LEU A 53 -12.14 9.83 -1.72
C LEU A 53 -12.32 8.33 -1.42
N MET A 54 -11.96 7.95 -0.20
CA MET A 54 -12.12 6.59 0.33
C MET A 54 -13.51 6.41 0.95
N MET A 55 -14.60 6.58 0.19
CA MET A 55 -15.96 6.68 0.75
C MET A 55 -16.96 5.63 0.25
N ASP A 56 -16.54 4.61 -0.48
CA ASP A 56 -17.46 3.52 -0.86
C ASP A 56 -17.46 2.36 0.13
N GLY A 57 -18.59 1.65 0.22
CA GLY A 57 -18.78 0.52 1.14
C GLY A 57 -17.88 -0.69 0.86
N LYS A 58 -17.23 -0.73 -0.32
CA LYS A 58 -16.33 -1.80 -0.77
C LYS A 58 -14.85 -1.51 -0.51
N CYS A 59 -14.50 -0.29 -0.13
CA CYS A 59 -13.12 0.11 0.16
C CYS A 59 -12.45 -0.84 1.18
N LYS A 60 -13.19 -1.25 2.22
CA LYS A 60 -12.69 -2.22 3.21
C LYS A 60 -12.30 -3.57 2.57
N ASP A 61 -13.13 -4.08 1.65
CA ASP A 61 -12.86 -5.35 0.98
C ASP A 61 -11.66 -5.25 0.05
N ARG A 62 -11.51 -4.12 -0.65
CA ARG A 62 -10.33 -3.85 -1.49
C ARG A 62 -9.05 -3.74 -0.67
N VAL A 63 -9.08 -3.02 0.45
CA VAL A 63 -7.93 -2.93 1.37
C VAL A 63 -7.57 -4.32 1.92
N LYS A 64 -8.58 -5.12 2.28
CA LYS A 64 -8.36 -6.51 2.72
C LYS A 64 -7.67 -7.32 1.62
N ARG A 65 -8.16 -7.25 0.38
CA ARG A 65 -7.59 -7.94 -0.77
C ARG A 65 -6.13 -7.56 -1.00
N ILE A 66 -5.81 -6.26 -1.00
CA ILE A 66 -4.43 -5.75 -1.12
C ILE A 66 -3.54 -6.34 -0.02
N LYS A 67 -4.03 -6.37 1.22
CA LYS A 67 -3.28 -6.90 2.36
C LYS A 67 -3.06 -8.41 2.27
N ASP A 68 -4.05 -9.15 1.79
CA ASP A 68 -3.97 -10.61 1.68
C ASP A 68 -2.97 -11.07 0.61
N VAL A 69 -2.77 -10.27 -0.45
CA VAL A 69 -1.81 -10.59 -1.52
C VAL A 69 -0.45 -9.88 -1.40
N SER A 70 -0.28 -8.94 -0.47
CA SER A 70 0.97 -8.17 -0.31
C SER A 70 2.01 -8.91 0.53
N ASN A 71 3.24 -8.98 0.03
CA ASN A 71 4.40 -9.52 0.75
C ASN A 71 5.11 -8.46 1.61
N VAL A 72 4.74 -7.18 1.45
CA VAL A 72 5.34 -6.04 2.15
C VAL A 72 4.31 -5.37 3.07
N PRO A 73 4.75 -4.57 4.06
CA PRO A 73 3.84 -3.88 4.96
C PRO A 73 2.87 -2.97 4.19
N VAL A 74 1.58 -3.12 4.51
CA VAL A 74 0.51 -2.26 4.01
C VAL A 74 0.18 -1.21 5.08
N ILE A 75 0.32 0.06 4.71
CA ILE A 75 0.16 1.21 5.60
C ILE A 75 -1.01 2.04 5.07
N PHE A 76 -1.97 2.32 5.96
CA PHE A 76 -3.09 3.17 5.60
C PHE A 76 -2.60 4.62 5.40
N PHE A 77 -2.92 5.18 4.24
CA PHE A 77 -2.60 6.56 3.87
C PHE A 77 -3.92 7.34 3.74
N PRO A 78 -4.44 7.92 4.84
CA PRO A 78 -5.69 8.66 4.79
C PRO A 78 -5.56 9.85 3.85
N GLY A 79 -6.54 10.03 2.96
CA GLY A 79 -6.67 11.24 2.15
C GLY A 79 -6.92 12.47 3.03
N GLY A 80 -6.86 13.66 2.41
CA GLY A 80 -7.18 14.90 3.11
C GLY A 80 -8.64 14.93 3.56
N VAL A 81 -8.88 15.40 4.80
CA VAL A 81 -10.20 15.88 5.21
C VAL A 81 -10.42 17.21 4.50
N GLY A 82 -11.14 17.17 3.38
CA GLY A 82 -11.72 18.37 2.77
C GLY A 82 -12.92 18.83 3.58
#